data_AF-A0A8C5P256-F1
#
_entry.id   AF-A0A8C5P256-F1
#
_cell.length_a   1.000
_cell.length_b   1.000
_cell.length_c   1.000
_cell.angle_alpha   90.00
_cell.angle_beta   90.00
_cell.angle_gamma   90.00
#
_symmetry.space_group_name_H-M   'P 1'
#
loop_
_entity.id
_entity.type
_entity.pdbx_description
1 polymer ?
#
loop_
_entity_poly.entity_id
_entity_poly.type
_entity_poly.pdbx_seq_one_letter_code
_entity_poly.pdbx_strand_id
1 'polypeptide(L)'
;IFKHFRKNKVEIASAISEPFPFFMSLRDHDFISEQTFEVTCKDRVSVKKEAYEVLSKLEKTFDPSLLKVLFSRANLMAYPDL
;
A
#
# COMPACT_ATOMS: atom_id res chain seq x y z
N ILE A 1 13.02 -8.70 -8.37
CA ILE A 1 11.71 -8.08 -8.03
C ILE A 1 11.55 -7.90 -6.51
N PHE A 2 11.47 -8.98 -5.71
CA PHE A 2 11.36 -8.89 -4.24
C PHE A 2 12.39 -7.97 -3.55
N LYS A 3 13.68 -8.10 -3.88
CA LYS A 3 14.76 -7.23 -3.34
C LYS A 3 14.54 -5.74 -3.65
N HIS A 4 13.91 -5.43 -4.78
CA HIS A 4 13.60 -4.06 -5.18
C HIS A 4 12.41 -3.52 -4.37
N PHE A 5 11.34 -4.31 -4.22
CA PHE A 5 10.22 -3.97 -3.33
C PHE A 5 10.71 -3.65 -1.91
N ARG A 6 11.51 -4.54 -1.31
CA ARG A 6 12.08 -4.36 0.03
C ARG A 6 12.86 -3.05 0.18
N LYS A 7 13.64 -2.66 -0.83
CA LYS A 7 14.47 -1.45 -0.79
C LYS A 7 13.66 -0.16 -0.96
N ASN A 8 12.52 -0.20 -1.65
CA ASN A 8 11.77 0.99 -2.02
C ASN A 8 10.48 1.19 -1.21
N LYS A 9 10.24 0.42 -0.14
CA LYS A 9 9.03 0.59 0.68
C LYS A 9 8.86 2.02 1.22
N VAL A 10 9.96 2.69 1.56
CA VAL A 10 9.93 4.09 2.02
C VAL A 10 9.44 5.01 0.91
N GLU A 11 9.96 4.85 -0.31
CA GLU A 11 9.53 5.65 -1.47
C GLU A 11 8.07 5.39 -1.82
N ILE A 12 7.69 4.11 -1.92
CA ILE A 12 6.30 3.69 -2.18
C ILE A 12 5.36 4.30 -1.14
N ALA A 13 5.68 4.17 0.15
CA ALA A 13 4.86 4.71 1.23
C ALA A 13 4.80 6.24 1.23
N SER A 14 5.89 6.90 0.81
CA SER A 14 5.98 8.36 0.78
C SER A 14 5.14 8.99 -0.34
N ALA A 15 4.92 8.25 -1.42
CA ALA A 15 4.04 8.63 -2.52
C ALA A 15 2.54 8.54 -2.17
N ILE A 16 2.17 7.72 -1.17
CA ILE A 16 0.77 7.58 -0.73
C ILE A 16 0.37 8.79 0.12
N SER A 17 -0.37 9.71 -0.48
CA SER A 17 -0.85 10.94 0.17
C SER A 17 -2.16 10.74 0.95
N GLU A 18 -3.01 9.81 0.51
CA GLU A 18 -4.35 9.58 1.05
C GLU A 18 -4.66 8.08 1.13
N PRO A 19 -5.54 7.62 2.06
CA PRO A 19 -5.86 6.19 2.21
C PRO A 19 -6.49 5.54 0.97
N PHE A 20 -7.33 6.30 0.25
CA PHE A 20 -7.98 5.87 -0.98
C PHE A 20 -7.20 6.42 -2.19
N PRO A 21 -6.99 5.61 -3.26
CA PRO A 21 -7.43 4.23 -3.45
C PRO A 21 -6.53 3.13 -2.88
N PHE A 22 -5.38 3.46 -2.29
CA PHE A 22 -4.33 2.49 -1.94
C PHE A 22 -4.81 1.33 -1.05
N PHE A 23 -5.27 1.61 0.17
CA PHE A 23 -5.66 0.56 1.12
C PHE A 23 -6.94 -0.16 0.68
N MET A 24 -7.84 0.54 -0.01
CA MET A 24 -9.05 -0.06 -0.54
C MET A 24 -8.72 -1.10 -1.60
N SER A 25 -7.80 -0.79 -2.51
CA SER A 25 -7.33 -1.74 -3.52
C SER A 25 -6.67 -2.97 -2.87
N LEU A 26 -5.86 -2.78 -1.82
CA LEU A 26 -5.27 -3.91 -1.10
C LEU A 26 -6.32 -4.80 -0.44
N ARG A 27 -7.37 -4.20 0.13
CA ARG A 27 -8.47 -4.93 0.75
C ARG A 27 -9.30 -5.69 -0.28
N ASP A 28 -9.68 -5.05 -1.37
CA ASP A 28 -10.52 -5.65 -2.43
C ASP A 28 -9.84 -6.84 -3.13
N HIS A 29 -8.51 -6.95 -2.98
CA HIS A 29 -7.69 -8.05 -3.47
C HIS A 29 -7.19 -8.99 -2.35
N ASP A 30 -7.80 -8.96 -1.16
CA ASP A 30 -7.50 -9.83 -0.02
C ASP A 30 -6.05 -9.75 0.52
N PHE A 31 -5.30 -8.70 0.20
CA PHE A 31 -3.96 -8.48 0.76
C PHE A 31 -4.02 -7.98 2.21
N ILE A 32 -5.07 -7.24 2.57
CA ILE A 32 -5.33 -6.81 3.95
C ILE A 32 -6.77 -7.10 4.33
N SER A 33 -7.01 -7.33 5.62
CA SER A 33 -8.36 -7.52 6.15
C SER A 33 -9.14 -6.20 6.19
N GLU A 34 -10.47 -6.28 6.21
CA GLU A 34 -11.37 -5.14 6.45
C GLU A 34 -10.97 -4.38 7.74
N GLN A 35 -10.64 -5.12 8.81
CA GLN A 35 -10.18 -4.52 10.06
C GLN A 35 -8.92 -3.67 9.89
N THR A 36 -7.96 -4.15 9.09
CA THR A 36 -6.74 -3.39 8.80
C THR A 36 -7.09 -2.14 8.01
N PHE A 37 -7.93 -2.27 6.98
CA PHE A 37 -8.41 -1.14 6.18
C PHE A 37 -9.10 -0.07 7.04
N GLU A 38 -10.03 -0.46 7.91
CA GLU A 38 -10.73 0.48 8.80
C GLU A 38 -9.77 1.26 9.71
N VAL A 39 -8.76 0.60 10.27
CA VAL A 39 -7.76 1.23 11.14
C VAL A 39 -6.96 2.26 10.33
N THR A 40 -6.48 1.88 9.14
CA THR A 40 -5.71 2.80 8.27
C THR A 40 -6.52 4.01 7.79
N CYS A 41 -7.85 3.88 7.69
CA CYS A 41 -8.73 4.99 7.31
C CYS A 41 -9.08 5.94 8.47
N LYS A 42 -8.96 5.47 9.72
CA LYS A 42 -9.27 6.27 10.93
C LYS A 42 -8.12 7.22 11.31
N ASP A 43 -6.86 6.82 11.11
CA ASP A 43 -5.70 7.66 11.40
C ASP A 43 -5.11 8.31 10.14
N ARG A 44 -5.76 9.40 9.69
CA ARG A 44 -5.30 10.18 8.53
C ARG A 44 -4.01 10.96 8.77
N VAL A 45 -3.59 11.13 10.03
CA VAL A 45 -2.41 11.95 10.36
C VAL A 45 -1.12 11.24 9.97
N SER A 46 -1.15 9.91 9.82
CA SER A 46 0.05 9.11 9.52
C SER A 46 -0.10 8.14 8.35
N VAL A 47 -0.82 8.51 7.28
CA VAL A 47 -1.06 7.67 6.09
C VAL A 47 0.23 7.02 5.56
N LYS A 48 1.31 7.79 5.44
CA LYS A 48 2.62 7.30 4.96
C LYS A 48 3.21 6.23 5.88
N LYS A 49 3.09 6.42 7.21
CA LYS A 49 3.57 5.45 8.19
C LYS A 49 2.73 4.17 8.12
N GLU A 50 1.41 4.30 8.05
CA GLU A 50 0.51 3.15 7.89
C GLU A 50 0.78 2.39 6.58
N ALA A 51 1.02 3.10 5.48
CA ALA A 51 1.39 2.48 4.21
C ALA A 51 2.70 1.69 4.35
N TYR A 52 3.71 2.26 5.01
CA TYR A 52 4.98 1.57 5.26
C TYR A 52 4.81 0.31 6.13
N GLU A 53 3.99 0.39 7.18
CA GLU A 53 3.71 -0.77 8.06
C GLU A 53 2.97 -1.88 7.31
N VAL A 54 1.96 -1.54 6.50
CA VAL A 54 1.25 -2.49 5.64
C VAL A 54 2.22 -3.14 4.63
N LEU A 55 3.02 -2.34 3.93
CA LEU A 55 4.03 -2.85 3.00
C LEU A 55 5.05 -3.77 3.68
N SER A 56 5.41 -3.48 4.93
CA SER A 56 6.32 -4.30 5.74
C SER A 56 5.71 -5.62 6.17
N LYS A 57 4.39 -5.67 6.42
CA LYS A 57 3.67 -6.94 6.65
C LYS A 57 3.60 -7.77 5.37
N LEU A 58 3.23 -7.14 4.26
CA LEU A 58 3.10 -7.80 2.95
C LEU A 58 4.43 -8.33 2.40
N GLU A 59 5.57 -7.71 2.75
CA GLU A 59 6.90 -8.23 2.41
C GLU A 59 7.12 -9.66 2.93
N LYS A 60 6.59 -10.00 4.10
CA LYS A 60 6.79 -11.32 4.73
C LYS A 60 6.11 -12.44 3.96
N THR A 61 5.00 -12.12 3.29
CA THR A 61 4.18 -13.03 2.49
C THR A 61 4.13 -12.54 1.04
N PHE A 62 5.27 -12.07 0.53
CA PHE A 62 5.32 -11.38 -0.75
C PHE A 62 4.81 -12.27 -1.89
N ASP A 63 3.76 -11.78 -2.56
CA ASP A 63 3.22 -12.35 -3.77
C ASP A 63 3.42 -11.36 -4.95
N PRO A 64 3.95 -11.79 -6.11
CA PRO A 64 4.13 -10.89 -7.26
C PRO A 64 2.85 -10.20 -7.74
N SER A 65 1.66 -10.79 -7.52
CA SER A 65 0.38 -10.17 -7.86
C SER A 65 0.09 -8.90 -7.05
N LEU A 66 0.72 -8.74 -5.87
CA LEU A 66 0.67 -7.51 -5.08
C LEU A 66 1.10 -6.29 -5.91
N LEU A 67 2.14 -6.43 -6.73
CA LEU A 67 2.65 -5.32 -7.53
C LEU A 67 1.62 -4.83 -8.54
N LYS A 68 0.77 -5.72 -9.07
CA LYS A 68 -0.30 -5.33 -9.99
C LYS A 68 -1.37 -4.48 -9.29
N VAL A 69 -1.61 -4.74 -8.00
CA VAL A 69 -2.55 -3.99 -7.18
C VAL A 69 -1.96 -2.66 -6.74
N LEU A 70 -0.71 -2.65 -6.25
CA LEU A 70 0.00 -1.44 -5.84
C LEU A 70 0.12 -0.43 -6.99
N PHE A 71 0.53 -0.89 -8.17
CA PHE A 71 0.71 -0.06 -9.37
C PHE A 71 -0.49 -0.15 -10.32
N SER A 72 -1.69 -0.32 -9.76
CA SER A 72 -2.93 -0.28 -10.55
C SER A 72 -3.12 1.11 -11.17
N ARG A 73 -3.88 1.20 -12.26
CA ARG A 73 -4.19 2.48 -12.90
C ARG A 73 -4.81 3.48 -11.93
N ALA A 74 -5.65 3.03 -11.01
CA ALA A 74 -6.27 3.89 -10.01
C ALA A 74 -5.22 4.49 -9.07
N ASN A 75 -4.30 3.68 -8.55
CA ASN A 75 -3.22 4.15 -7.68
C ASN A 75 -2.26 5.09 -8.42
N LEU A 76 -1.83 4.76 -9.65
CA LEU A 76 -0.92 5.61 -10.42
C LEU A 76 -1.53 6.97 -10.78
N MET A 77 -2.85 7.03 -10.99
CA MET A 77 -3.55 8.30 -11.22
C MET A 77 -3.72 9.11 -9.94
N ALA A 78 -3.92 8.45 -8.79
CA ALA A 78 -4.09 9.11 -7.50
C ALA A 78 -2.75 9.55 -6.87
N TYR A 79 -1.67 8.84 -7.17
CA TYR A 79 -0.34 9.05 -6.62
C TYR A 79 0.69 9.13 -7.77
N PRO A 80 0.87 10.29 -8.42
CA PRO A 80 1.78 10.42 -9.56
C PRO A 80 3.26 10.16 -9.23
N ASP A 81 3.64 10.25 -7.95
CA ASP A 81 5.01 10.00 -7.46
C ASP A 81 5.27 8.51 -7.14
N LEU A 82 4.29 7.63 -7.37
CA LEU A 82 4.34 6.18 -7.12
C LEU A 82 4.87 5.39 -8.34
#